data_AF-A0A950SK94-F1
#
_entry.id   AF-A0A950SK94-F1
#
_cell.length_a   1.000
_cell.length_b   1.000
_cell.length_c   1.000
_cell.angle_alpha   90.00
_cell.angle_beta   90.00
_cell.angle_gamma   90.00
#
_symmetry.space_group_name_H-M   'P 1'
#
loop_
_entity.id
_entity.type
_entity.pdbx_description
1 polymer ?
#
loop_
_entity_poly.entity_id
_entity_poly.type
_entity_poly.pdbx_seq_one_letter_code
_entity_poly.pdbx_strand_id
1 'polypeptide(L)'
;MWLSSAIGLQDRWWAGISAVVATADTLGATVGTAALRIAATLVGLMVGLAAAALSAHGVLVSGLTVVVVLVVLFELSLDAGARLGAATTLSSLPHRDQMRVSEALTRGANVPLGCAVAVAVGMVFVGHRAGDRLRRDLRRDVDDAGALAAAALSIWNDPQDTQALHESLAALLASR
;
A
#
# COMPACT_ATOMS: atom_id res chain seq x y z
N MET A 1 -10.33 -11.96 -12.41
CA MET A 1 -11.12 -13.15 -12.01
C MET A 1 -10.86 -14.37 -12.90
N TRP A 2 -10.70 -14.21 -14.21
CA TRP A 2 -10.41 -15.33 -15.13
C TRP A 2 -9.02 -15.96 -14.91
N LEU A 3 -7.99 -15.15 -14.58
CA LEU A 3 -6.63 -15.64 -14.35
C LEU A 3 -6.53 -16.52 -13.08
N SER A 4 -7.20 -16.17 -11.99
CA SER A 4 -7.19 -16.99 -10.77
C SER A 4 -7.98 -18.29 -10.91
N SER A 5 -9.01 -18.33 -11.76
CA SER A 5 -9.72 -19.57 -12.12
C SER A 5 -8.90 -20.50 -13.01
N ALA A 6 -8.05 -19.96 -13.90
CA ALA A 6 -7.17 -20.77 -14.74
C ALA A 6 -6.07 -21.47 -13.93
N ILE A 7 -5.71 -20.93 -12.75
CA ILE A 7 -4.64 -21.45 -11.88
C ILE A 7 -5.24 -22.25 -10.70
N GLY A 8 -6.57 -22.37 -10.59
CA GLY A 8 -7.23 -23.18 -9.56
C GLY A 8 -7.19 -22.61 -8.14
N LEU A 9 -6.97 -21.30 -7.96
CA LEU A 9 -6.92 -20.70 -6.62
C LEU A 9 -8.31 -20.57 -6.00
N GLN A 10 -8.46 -21.14 -4.80
CA GLN A 10 -9.59 -20.95 -3.89
C GLN A 10 -9.62 -19.50 -3.37
N ASP A 11 -10.78 -18.96 -2.99
CA ASP A 11 -10.96 -17.62 -2.39
C ASP A 11 -10.45 -16.41 -3.22
N ARG A 12 -10.96 -16.29 -4.45
CA ARG A 12 -10.59 -15.32 -5.50
C ARG A 12 -10.63 -13.83 -5.10
N TRP A 13 -11.38 -13.49 -4.07
CA TRP A 13 -11.56 -12.11 -3.60
C TRP A 13 -10.28 -11.53 -2.98
N TRP A 14 -9.40 -12.37 -2.44
CA TRP A 14 -8.09 -11.96 -1.88
C TRP A 14 -7.14 -11.36 -2.92
N ALA A 15 -7.14 -11.90 -4.14
CA ALA A 15 -6.35 -11.36 -5.23
C ALA A 15 -6.85 -9.95 -5.64
N GLY A 16 -8.18 -9.74 -5.61
CA GLY A 16 -8.78 -8.44 -5.87
C GLY A 16 -8.42 -7.39 -4.82
N ILE A 17 -8.58 -7.72 -3.53
CA ILE A 17 -8.17 -6.83 -2.43
C ILE A 17 -6.67 -6.53 -2.53
N SER A 18 -5.85 -7.53 -2.84
CA SER A 18 -4.41 -7.32 -2.97
C SER A 18 -4.03 -6.43 -4.13
N ALA A 19 -4.75 -6.50 -5.25
CA ALA A 19 -4.54 -5.59 -6.36
C ALA A 19 -4.92 -4.14 -5.99
N VAL A 20 -6.07 -3.95 -5.35
CA VAL A 20 -6.54 -2.62 -4.93
C VAL A 20 -5.55 -1.98 -3.95
N VAL A 21 -5.13 -2.71 -2.92
CA VAL A 21 -4.27 -2.14 -1.88
C VAL A 21 -2.81 -2.02 -2.33
N ALA A 22 -2.35 -2.84 -3.29
CA ALA A 22 -1.02 -2.66 -3.88
C ALA A 22 -0.95 -1.48 -4.86
N THR A 23 -2.09 -1.05 -5.40
CA THR A 23 -2.14 0.08 -6.33
C THR A 23 -1.87 1.38 -5.60
N ALA A 24 -0.85 2.11 -6.02
CA ALA A 24 -0.51 3.43 -5.50
C ALA A 24 -0.47 4.48 -6.61
N ASP A 25 -0.31 5.76 -6.23
CA ASP A 25 -0.31 6.88 -7.17
C ASP A 25 0.87 6.88 -8.15
N THR A 26 1.98 6.24 -7.80
CA THR A 26 3.13 6.04 -8.71
C THR A 26 3.40 4.57 -8.92
N LEU A 27 4.05 4.27 -10.06
CA LEU A 27 4.58 2.94 -10.31
C LEU A 27 5.58 2.51 -9.24
N GLY A 28 6.51 3.39 -8.86
CA GLY A 28 7.53 3.10 -7.84
C GLY A 28 6.90 2.76 -6.49
N ALA A 29 5.90 3.53 -6.07
CA ALA A 29 5.14 3.22 -4.86
C ALA A 29 4.33 1.93 -5.02
N THR A 30 3.72 1.69 -6.17
CA THR A 30 2.95 0.46 -6.45
C THR A 30 3.86 -0.77 -6.34
N VAL A 31 5.06 -0.73 -6.92
CA VAL A 31 6.06 -1.82 -6.83
C VAL A 31 6.57 -1.99 -5.41
N GLY A 32 6.88 -0.89 -4.71
CA GLY A 32 7.30 -0.93 -3.32
C GLY A 32 6.23 -1.56 -2.42
N THR A 33 4.99 -1.09 -2.50
CA THR A 33 3.85 -1.63 -1.76
C THR A 33 3.57 -3.09 -2.13
N ALA A 34 3.67 -3.46 -3.41
CA ALA A 34 3.56 -4.85 -3.85
C ALA A 34 4.64 -5.75 -3.22
N ALA A 35 5.90 -5.32 -3.21
CA ALA A 35 7.00 -6.07 -2.63
C ALA A 35 6.83 -6.26 -1.11
N LEU A 36 6.49 -5.19 -0.39
CA LEU A 36 6.23 -5.24 1.05
C LEU A 36 5.05 -6.18 1.37
N ARG A 37 3.98 -6.16 0.56
CA ARG A 37 2.85 -7.08 0.73
C ARG A 37 3.22 -8.53 0.50
N ILE A 38 3.98 -8.82 -0.55
CA ILE A 38 4.47 -10.17 -0.85
C ILE A 38 5.33 -10.67 0.31
N ALA A 39 6.29 -9.87 0.76
CA ALA A 39 7.15 -10.20 1.91
C ALA A 39 6.33 -10.48 3.17
N ALA A 40 5.38 -9.60 3.51
CA ALA A 40 4.54 -9.76 4.70
C ALA A 40 3.65 -11.01 4.65
N THR A 41 3.16 -11.36 3.46
CA THR A 41 2.35 -12.57 3.25
C THR A 41 3.19 -13.83 3.39
N LEU A 42 4.41 -13.84 2.84
CA LEU A 42 5.33 -14.97 2.98
C LEU A 42 5.72 -15.19 4.44
N VAL A 43 6.02 -14.13 5.19
CA VAL A 43 6.32 -14.21 6.63
C VAL A 43 5.12 -14.77 7.40
N GLY A 44 3.91 -14.22 7.18
CA GLY A 44 2.70 -14.70 7.85
C GLY A 44 2.36 -16.15 7.52
N LEU A 45 2.58 -16.58 6.26
CA LEU A 45 2.39 -17.96 5.84
C LEU A 45 3.38 -18.90 6.54
N MET A 46 4.67 -18.54 6.57
CA MET A 46 5.72 -19.34 7.22
C MET A 46 5.46 -19.52 8.71
N VAL A 47 5.11 -18.44 9.41
CA VAL A 47 4.81 -18.49 10.85
C VAL A 47 3.52 -19.26 11.12
N GLY A 48 2.47 -19.07 10.32
CA GLY A 48 1.22 -19.83 10.43
C GLY A 48 1.41 -21.33 10.21
N LEU A 49 2.21 -21.73 9.21
CA LEU A 49 2.56 -23.13 8.97
C LEU A 49 3.40 -23.73 10.09
N ALA A 50 4.37 -22.97 10.63
CA ALA A 50 5.18 -23.42 11.76
C ALA A 50 4.32 -23.66 13.01
N ALA A 51 3.36 -22.77 13.29
CA ALA A 51 2.42 -22.94 14.40
C ALA A 51 1.46 -24.11 14.19
N ALA A 52 1.00 -24.33 12.95
CA ALA A 52 0.18 -25.50 12.61
C ALA A 52 0.95 -26.82 12.83
N ALA A 53 2.24 -26.87 12.46
CA ALA A 53 3.08 -28.05 12.64
C ALA A 53 3.30 -28.41 14.11
N LEU A 54 3.30 -27.43 15.01
CA LEU A 54 3.46 -27.65 16.45
C LEU A 54 2.21 -28.27 17.12
N SER A 55 1.12 -28.53 16.37
CA SER A 55 -0.15 -29.07 16.88
C SER A 55 -0.72 -28.31 18.09
N ALA A 56 -0.28 -27.07 18.29
CA ALA A 56 -0.76 -26.19 19.34
C ALA A 56 -2.08 -25.60 18.87
N HIS A 57 -3.19 -25.96 19.52
CA HIS A 57 -4.54 -25.58 19.10
C HIS A 57 -5.21 -24.77 20.21
N GLY A 58 -5.73 -23.59 19.89
CA GLY A 58 -6.46 -22.76 20.84
C GLY A 58 -6.40 -21.27 20.50
N VAL A 59 -7.41 -20.52 20.96
CA VAL A 59 -7.55 -19.06 20.72
C VAL A 59 -6.32 -18.28 21.21
N LEU A 60 -5.73 -18.71 22.32
CA LEU A 60 -4.50 -18.15 22.88
C LEU A 60 -3.28 -18.37 21.96
N VAL A 61 -3.14 -19.56 21.38
CA VAL A 61 -2.05 -19.88 20.46
C VAL A 61 -2.17 -19.06 19.18
N SER A 62 -3.38 -18.97 18.62
CA SER A 62 -3.65 -18.14 17.44
C SER A 62 -3.41 -16.65 17.71
N GLY A 63 -3.83 -16.15 18.88
CA GLY A 63 -3.57 -14.77 19.29
C GLY A 63 -2.08 -14.51 19.42
N LEU A 64 -1.34 -15.42 20.06
CA LEU A 64 0.11 -15.31 20.22
C LEU A 64 0.83 -15.35 18.86
N THR A 65 0.41 -16.21 17.93
CA THR A 65 1.02 -16.27 16.59
C THR A 65 0.81 -14.97 15.82
N VAL A 66 -0.38 -14.39 15.92
CA VAL A 66 -0.66 -13.08 15.31
C VAL A 66 0.21 -12.00 15.91
N VAL A 67 0.37 -11.98 17.23
CA VAL A 67 1.24 -11.03 17.92
C VAL A 67 2.69 -11.20 17.46
N VAL A 68 3.19 -12.43 17.37
CA VAL A 68 4.54 -12.72 16.86
C VAL A 68 4.69 -12.21 15.43
N VAL A 69 3.72 -12.44 14.55
CA VAL A 69 3.77 -11.94 13.18
C VAL A 69 3.75 -10.41 13.13
N LEU A 70 2.92 -9.76 13.93
CA LEU A 70 2.89 -8.30 14.01
C LEU A 70 4.22 -7.73 14.51
N VAL A 71 4.84 -8.35 15.52
CA VAL A 71 6.15 -7.95 16.04
C VAL A 71 7.23 -8.16 14.98
N VAL A 72 7.26 -9.31 14.31
CA VAL A 72 8.22 -9.59 13.24
C VAL A 72 8.06 -8.61 12.08
N LEU A 73 6.83 -8.32 11.66
CA LEU A 73 6.58 -7.36 10.57
C LEU A 73 6.93 -5.93 10.98
N PHE A 74 6.74 -5.57 12.25
CA PHE A 74 7.17 -4.28 12.80
C PHE A 74 8.69 -4.14 12.80
N GLU A 75 9.43 -5.16 13.28
CA GLU A 75 10.91 -5.20 13.23
C GLU A 75 11.45 -5.10 11.80
N LEU A 76 10.74 -5.69 10.82
CA LEU A 76 11.07 -5.57 9.41
C LEU A 76 10.62 -4.25 8.76
N SER A 77 10.05 -3.31 9.53
CA SER A 77 9.49 -2.04 9.03
C SER A 77 8.45 -2.24 7.90
N LEU A 78 7.71 -3.35 7.95
CA LEU A 78 6.68 -3.75 6.98
C LEU A 78 5.28 -3.27 7.40
N ASP A 79 5.17 -2.02 7.91
CA ASP A 79 3.94 -1.50 8.52
C ASP A 79 2.73 -1.51 7.56
N ALA A 80 2.97 -1.19 6.28
CA ALA A 80 1.94 -1.22 5.24
C ALA A 80 1.42 -2.65 4.95
N GLY A 81 2.21 -3.67 5.25
CA GLY A 81 1.86 -5.09 5.07
C GLY A 81 1.42 -5.80 6.35
N ALA A 82 1.64 -5.20 7.52
CA ALA A 82 1.48 -5.84 8.84
C ALA A 82 0.07 -6.41 9.07
N ARG A 83 -0.98 -5.62 8.78
CA ARG A 83 -2.38 -6.05 8.97
C ARG A 83 -2.77 -7.23 8.07
N LEU A 84 -2.20 -7.30 6.87
CA LEU A 84 -2.47 -8.38 5.92
C LEU A 84 -1.61 -9.62 6.16
N GLY A 85 -0.37 -9.45 6.61
CA GLY A 85 0.43 -10.57 7.12
C GLY A 85 -0.25 -11.24 8.33
N ALA A 86 -0.78 -10.44 9.26
CA ALA A 86 -1.59 -10.94 10.39
C ALA A 86 -2.87 -11.67 9.93
N ALA A 87 -3.62 -11.10 8.98
CA ALA A 87 -4.80 -11.74 8.42
C ALA A 87 -4.47 -13.07 7.69
N THR A 88 -3.35 -13.11 6.97
CA THR A 88 -2.85 -14.33 6.29
C THR A 88 -2.52 -15.40 7.32
N THR A 89 -1.85 -15.02 8.42
CA THR A 89 -1.50 -15.92 9.53
C THR A 89 -2.74 -16.51 10.20
N LEU A 90 -3.75 -15.68 10.49
CA LEU A 90 -5.04 -16.14 11.00
C LEU A 90 -5.74 -17.10 10.05
N SER A 91 -5.64 -16.85 8.75
CA SER A 91 -6.28 -17.68 7.73
C SER A 91 -5.55 -18.99 7.44
N SER A 92 -4.27 -19.12 7.84
CA SER A 92 -3.45 -20.31 7.67
C SER A 92 -3.37 -21.17 8.95
N LEU A 93 -3.83 -20.65 10.09
CA LEU A 93 -4.07 -21.43 11.30
C LEU A 93 -5.22 -22.41 11.06
N PRO A 94 -5.01 -23.73 11.22
CA PRO A 94 -6.06 -24.72 11.01
C PRO A 94 -7.19 -24.50 12.03
N HIS A 95 -8.38 -24.14 11.55
CA HIS A 95 -9.60 -24.31 12.34
C HIS A 95 -9.89 -25.82 12.47
N ARG A 96 -10.59 -26.21 13.54
CA ARG A 96 -10.84 -27.59 14.01
C ARG A 96 -11.24 -28.64 12.95
N ASP A 97 -11.60 -28.24 11.72
CA ASP A 97 -11.82 -29.14 10.59
C ASP A 97 -10.79 -28.89 9.47
N GLN A 98 -9.86 -29.84 9.33
CA GLN A 98 -9.11 -30.22 8.13
C GLN A 98 -8.75 -29.13 7.09
N MET A 99 -8.17 -27.99 7.48
CA MET A 99 -7.48 -27.17 6.49
C MET A 99 -6.26 -27.94 5.97
N ARG A 100 -6.35 -28.42 4.73
CA ARG A 100 -5.22 -29.03 4.01
C ARG A 100 -4.20 -27.95 3.71
N VAL A 101 -2.91 -28.25 3.86
CA VAL A 101 -1.79 -27.34 3.53
C VAL A 101 -1.96 -26.70 2.15
N SER A 102 -2.59 -27.40 1.21
CA SER A 102 -2.96 -26.89 -0.12
C SER A 102 -3.84 -25.63 -0.09
N GLU A 103 -4.77 -25.51 0.86
CA GLU A 103 -5.65 -24.33 0.97
C GLU A 103 -4.88 -23.10 1.47
N ALA A 104 -4.02 -23.27 2.49
CA ALA A 104 -3.14 -22.21 2.98
C ALA A 104 -2.20 -21.70 1.86
N LEU A 105 -1.64 -22.61 1.06
CA LEU A 105 -0.80 -22.26 -0.09
C LEU A 105 -1.57 -21.51 -1.17
N THR A 106 -2.79 -21.95 -1.52
CA THR A 106 -3.62 -21.22 -2.49
C THR A 106 -3.97 -19.80 -2.00
N ARG A 107 -4.21 -19.62 -0.69
CA ARG A 107 -4.45 -18.29 -0.11
C ARG A 107 -3.20 -17.41 -0.15
N GLY A 108 -2.04 -17.97 0.22
CA GLY A 108 -0.76 -17.28 0.12
C GLY A 108 -0.41 -16.86 -1.32
N ALA A 109 -0.77 -17.68 -2.31
CA ALA A 109 -0.51 -17.41 -3.73
C ALA A 109 -1.46 -16.35 -4.35
N ASN A 110 -2.62 -16.09 -3.76
CA ASN A 110 -3.54 -15.05 -4.24
C ASN A 110 -2.96 -13.63 -4.08
N VAL A 111 -2.15 -13.39 -3.04
CA VAL A 111 -1.55 -12.07 -2.77
C VAL A 111 -0.51 -11.65 -3.82
N PRO A 112 0.51 -12.48 -4.16
CA PRO A 112 1.47 -12.12 -5.21
C PRO A 112 0.78 -11.98 -6.58
N LEU A 113 -0.25 -12.77 -6.88
CA LEU A 113 -1.07 -12.60 -8.09
C LEU A 113 -1.76 -11.23 -8.13
N GLY A 114 -2.40 -10.82 -7.04
CA GLY A 114 -3.01 -9.49 -6.95
C GLY A 114 -1.99 -8.36 -7.09
N CYS A 115 -0.82 -8.52 -6.46
CA CYS A 115 0.28 -7.56 -6.57
C CYS A 115 0.84 -7.47 -8.00
N ALA A 116 1.01 -8.61 -8.68
CA ALA A 116 1.44 -8.65 -10.08
C ALA A 116 0.44 -7.95 -11.01
N VAL A 117 -0.86 -8.15 -10.78
CA VAL A 117 -1.91 -7.44 -11.52
C VAL A 117 -1.85 -5.93 -11.26
N ALA A 118 -1.69 -5.48 -10.02
CA ALA A 118 -1.56 -4.05 -9.70
C ALA A 118 -0.36 -3.40 -10.39
N VAL A 119 0.79 -4.09 -10.40
CA VAL A 119 1.99 -3.62 -11.08
C VAL A 119 1.78 -3.58 -12.60
N ALA A 120 1.19 -4.62 -13.19
CA ALA A 120 0.91 -4.66 -14.63
C ALA A 120 -0.05 -3.54 -15.06
N VAL A 121 -1.13 -3.30 -14.30
CA VAL A 121 -2.03 -2.17 -14.51
C VAL A 121 -1.27 -0.86 -14.34
N GLY A 122 -0.46 -0.73 -13.29
CA GLY A 122 0.41 0.42 -13.07
C GLY A 122 1.30 0.73 -14.27
N MET A 123 1.90 -0.29 -14.90
CA MET A 123 2.76 -0.15 -16.09
C MET A 123 1.98 0.32 -17.32
N VAL A 124 0.76 -0.19 -17.52
CA VAL A 124 -0.08 0.22 -18.66
C VAL A 124 -0.53 1.68 -18.51
N PHE A 125 -0.81 2.13 -17.29
CA PHE A 125 -1.36 3.47 -17.02
C PHE A 125 -0.32 4.54 -16.64
N VAL A 126 0.99 4.25 -16.75
CA VAL A 126 2.08 5.20 -16.40
C VAL A 126 1.92 6.54 -17.07
N GLY A 127 1.71 6.54 -18.39
CA GLY A 127 1.66 7.77 -19.18
C GLY A 127 0.52 8.69 -18.76
N HIS A 128 -0.65 8.11 -18.45
CA HIS A 128 -1.81 8.87 -17.98
C HIS A 128 -1.55 9.47 -16.59
N ARG A 129 -0.97 8.70 -15.66
CA ARG A 129 -0.67 9.18 -14.31
C ARG A 129 0.43 10.24 -14.28
N ALA A 130 1.44 10.12 -15.15
CA ALA A 130 2.47 11.14 -15.30
C ALA A 130 1.88 12.46 -15.83
N GLY A 131 0.98 12.38 -16.81
CA GLY A 131 0.25 13.54 -17.33
C GLY A 131 -0.63 14.22 -16.29
N ASP A 132 -1.40 13.46 -15.52
CA ASP A 132 -2.26 14.01 -14.46
C ASP A 132 -1.47 14.61 -13.31
N ARG A 133 -0.27 14.07 -13.01
CA ARG A 133 0.64 14.64 -12.02
C ARG A 133 1.25 15.94 -12.53
N LEU A 134 1.80 15.95 -13.75
CA LEU A 134 2.32 17.17 -14.38
C LEU A 134 1.26 18.27 -14.44
N ARG A 135 0.01 17.94 -14.78
CA ARG A 135 -1.10 18.92 -14.77
C ARG A 135 -1.42 19.47 -13.39
N ARG A 136 -1.35 18.64 -12.35
CA ARG A 136 -1.58 19.08 -10.96
C ARG A 136 -0.44 19.99 -10.49
N ASP A 137 0.80 19.59 -10.75
CA ASP A 137 1.99 20.36 -10.36
C ASP A 137 2.03 21.70 -11.11
N LEU A 138 1.76 21.71 -12.43
CA LEU A 138 1.63 22.94 -13.21
C LEU A 138 0.51 23.86 -12.71
N ARG A 139 -0.65 23.32 -12.32
CA ARG A 139 -1.74 24.13 -11.75
C ARG A 139 -1.28 24.80 -10.45
N ARG A 140 -0.62 24.04 -9.58
CA ARG A 140 -0.08 24.56 -8.33
C ARG A 140 0.95 25.66 -8.58
N ASP A 141 1.88 25.46 -9.51
CA ASP A 141 2.89 26.46 -9.88
C ASP A 141 2.24 27.75 -10.43
N VAL A 142 1.17 27.62 -11.23
CA VAL A 142 0.42 28.77 -11.77
C VAL A 142 -0.33 29.51 -10.66
N ASP A 143 -0.95 28.79 -9.72
CA ASP A 143 -1.65 29.40 -8.59
C ASP A 143 -0.67 30.16 -7.68
N ASP A 144 0.49 29.57 -7.39
CA ASP A 144 1.55 30.19 -6.60
C ASP A 144 2.14 31.44 -7.29
N ALA A 145 2.38 31.37 -8.61
CA ALA A 145 2.82 32.52 -9.39
C ALA A 145 1.75 33.63 -9.45
N GLY A 146 0.48 33.27 -9.53
CA GLY A 146 -0.64 34.20 -9.48
C GLY A 146 -0.74 34.93 -8.13
N ALA A 147 -0.57 34.20 -7.03
CA ALA A 147 -0.53 34.78 -5.68
C ALA A 147 0.63 35.78 -5.52
N LEU A 148 1.83 35.43 -6.00
CA LEU A 148 2.97 36.35 -6.01
C LEU A 148 2.72 37.60 -6.86
N ALA A 149 2.15 37.44 -8.06
CA ALA A 149 1.85 38.56 -8.94
C ALA A 149 0.81 39.50 -8.32
N ALA A 150 -0.22 38.95 -7.67
CA ALA A 150 -1.23 39.71 -6.95
C ALA A 150 -0.60 40.51 -5.79
N ALA A 151 0.28 39.89 -4.99
CA ALA A 151 0.99 40.56 -3.90
C ALA A 151 1.97 41.64 -4.40
N ALA A 152 2.61 41.43 -5.56
CA ALA A 152 3.47 42.45 -6.15
C ALA A 152 2.66 43.65 -6.67
N LEU A 153 1.48 43.40 -7.25
CA LEU A 153 0.55 44.44 -7.70
C LEU A 153 -0.05 45.22 -6.53
N SER A 154 -0.34 44.58 -5.39
CA SER A 154 -0.85 45.29 -4.21
C SER A 154 0.19 46.26 -3.66
N ILE A 155 1.48 45.87 -3.60
CA ILE A 155 2.58 46.76 -3.22
C ILE A 155 2.76 47.92 -4.19
N TRP A 156 2.62 47.68 -5.50
CA TRP A 156 2.69 48.75 -6.48
C TRP A 156 1.60 49.80 -6.25
N ASN A 157 0.42 49.37 -5.81
CA ASN A 157 -0.72 50.23 -5.53
C ASN A 157 -0.63 50.91 -4.14
N ASP A 158 -0.07 50.23 -3.14
CA ASP A 158 0.22 50.75 -1.81
C ASP A 158 1.60 50.29 -1.31
N PRO A 159 2.65 51.15 -1.44
CA PRO A 159 4.03 50.78 -1.11
C PRO A 159 4.29 50.43 0.36
N GLN A 160 3.34 50.72 1.27
CA GLN A 160 3.49 50.35 2.69
C GLN A 160 3.06 48.89 2.97
N ASP A 161 2.32 48.25 2.08
CA ASP A 161 1.81 46.87 2.25
C ASP A 161 2.81 45.79 1.81
N THR A 162 4.02 45.84 2.39
CA THR A 162 5.07 44.85 2.14
C THR A 162 4.79 43.48 2.79
N GLN A 163 3.78 43.42 3.65
CA GLN A 163 3.46 42.24 4.46
C GLN A 163 2.83 41.12 3.61
N ALA A 164 1.94 41.47 2.67
CA ALA A 164 1.30 40.51 1.77
C ALA A 164 2.31 39.74 0.88
N LEU A 165 3.37 40.41 0.43
CA LEU A 165 4.41 39.78 -0.37
C LEU A 165 5.33 38.91 0.48
N HIS A 166 5.66 39.34 1.71
CA HIS A 166 6.43 38.52 2.65
C HIS A 166 5.69 37.22 3.01
N GLU A 167 4.38 37.30 3.28
CA GLU A 167 3.55 36.12 3.60
C GLU A 167 3.45 35.16 2.41
N SER A 168 3.28 35.68 1.19
CA SER A 168 3.23 34.87 -0.04
C SER A 168 4.57 34.16 -0.32
N LEU A 169 5.69 34.87 -0.11
CA LEU A 169 7.04 34.34 -0.32
C LEU A 169 7.40 33.30 0.76
N ALA A 170 7.00 33.55 2.02
CA ALA A 170 7.17 32.60 3.11
C ALA A 170 6.34 31.32 2.91
N ALA A 171 5.08 31.45 2.45
CA ALA A 171 4.23 30.31 2.13
C ALA A 171 4.84 29.44 1.01
N LEU A 172 5.41 30.07 -0.02
CA LEU A 172 6.09 29.39 -1.11
C LEU A 172 7.35 28.65 -0.64
N LEU A 173 8.18 29.29 0.18
CA LEU A 173 9.39 28.68 0.74
C LEU A 173 9.08 27.52 1.70
N ALA A 174 7.96 27.58 2.41
CA ALA A 174 7.51 26.52 3.30
C ALA A 174 6.86 25.33 2.55
N SER A 175 6.43 25.54 1.31
CA SER A 175 5.77 24.52 0.48
C SER A 175 6.71 23.64 -0.35
N ARG A 176 8.01 23.96 -0.36
CA ARG A 176 9.10 23.18 -1.00
C ARG A 176 9.83 22.31 0.02
#